data_AF-A0A177PJB4-F1
#
_entry.id   AF-A0A177PJB4-F1
#
_cell.length_a   1.000
_cell.length_b   1.000
_cell.length_c   1.000
_cell.angle_alpha   90.00
_cell.angle_beta   90.00
_cell.angle_gamma   90.00
#
_symmetry.space_group_name_H-M   'P 1'
#
loop_
_entity.id
_entity.type
_entity.pdbx_description
1 polymer ?
#
loop_
_entity_poly.entity_id
_entity_poly.type
_entity_poly.pdbx_seq_one_letter_code
_entity_poly.pdbx_strand_id
1 'polypeptide(L)'
;MSRRDLIFLTLKSLLAWLALSCLVFYLGEWLAKGLFPLIKAVMISMAPDLSPSLKLVKSLQSQLDYSIELSAWVLQPIYLNSNHFIPPQTELKSSAHLIHSFVPLVIEGVILLAWPVQCWQQRLLLIGLGLLTAVLVVMATLPAQLLGKLEISFQDIAVAGQNPRPVPLFLDWMVFCEVGGRWLLAIVAAWLCVQLQRIFLRK
;
A
#
# COMPACT_ATOMS: atom_id res chain seq x y z
N MET A 1 -14.77 12.53 29.13
CA MET A 1 -14.74 11.07 28.91
C MET A 1 -14.45 10.40 30.24
N SER A 2 -15.28 9.46 30.68
CA SER A 2 -15.05 8.78 31.97
C SER A 2 -13.95 7.72 31.85
N ARG A 3 -13.37 7.29 32.98
CA ARG A 3 -12.39 6.17 32.99
C ARG A 3 -12.97 4.90 32.36
N ARG A 4 -14.26 4.65 32.54
CA ARG A 4 -14.96 3.48 31.96
C ARG A 4 -15.04 3.58 30.44
N ASP A 5 -15.34 4.76 29.91
CA ASP A 5 -15.41 4.99 28.45
C ASP A 5 -14.05 4.79 27.79
N LEU A 6 -12.98 5.26 28.44
CA LEU A 6 -11.60 5.04 27.99
C LEU A 6 -11.26 3.55 27.94
N ILE A 7 -11.54 2.79 29.00
CA ILE A 7 -11.29 1.34 29.05
C ILE A 7 -12.07 0.63 27.94
N PHE A 8 -13.35 0.97 27.76
CA PHE A 8 -14.19 0.37 26.73
C PHE A 8 -13.66 0.66 25.32
N LEU A 9 -13.27 1.92 25.05
CA LEU A 9 -12.71 2.30 23.75
C LEU A 9 -11.39 1.58 23.47
N THR A 10 -10.51 1.46 24.48
CA THR A 10 -9.25 0.73 24.35
C THR A 10 -9.50 -0.74 24.06
N LEU A 11 -10.38 -1.41 24.82
CA LEU A 11 -10.71 -2.81 24.60
C LEU A 11 -11.31 -3.03 23.21
N LYS A 12 -12.23 -2.16 22.79
CA LYS A 12 -12.83 -2.19 21.45
C LYS A 12 -11.78 -2.05 20.35
N SER A 13 -10.80 -1.15 20.54
CA SER A 13 -9.71 -0.93 19.59
C SER A 13 -8.78 -2.14 19.51
N LEU A 14 -8.45 -2.76 20.65
CA LEU A 14 -7.65 -3.99 20.71
C LEU A 14 -8.36 -5.17 20.03
N LEU A 15 -9.65 -5.34 20.27
CA LEU A 15 -10.45 -6.38 19.63
C LEU A 15 -10.55 -6.16 18.12
N ALA A 16 -10.77 -4.92 17.67
CA ALA A 16 -10.78 -4.58 16.25
C ALA A 16 -9.42 -4.86 15.60
N TRP A 17 -8.33 -4.52 16.28
CA TRP A 17 -6.97 -4.76 15.81
C TRP A 17 -6.67 -6.26 15.67
N LEU A 18 -7.03 -7.05 16.69
CA LEU A 18 -6.85 -8.49 16.67
C LEU A 18 -7.65 -9.12 15.53
N ALA A 19 -8.93 -8.76 15.41
CA ALA A 19 -9.83 -9.30 14.38
C ALA A 19 -9.33 -8.97 12.97
N LEU A 20 -8.94 -7.72 12.71
CA LEU A 20 -8.40 -7.29 11.42
C LEU A 20 -7.05 -7.91 11.11
N SER A 21 -6.17 -8.06 12.11
CA SER A 21 -4.87 -8.72 11.93
C SER A 21 -5.05 -10.19 11.56
N CYS A 22 -5.94 -10.91 12.25
CA CYS A 22 -6.30 -12.28 11.88
C CYS A 22 -6.91 -12.32 10.47
N LEU A 23 -7.80 -11.39 10.13
CA LEU A 23 -8.42 -11.34 8.80
C LEU A 23 -7.38 -11.14 7.70
N VAL A 24 -6.43 -10.22 7.88
CA VAL A 24 -5.31 -10.02 6.95
C VAL A 24 -4.44 -11.26 6.86
N PHE A 25 -4.18 -11.94 7.97
CA PHE A 25 -3.37 -13.16 8.00
C PHE A 25 -4.01 -14.31 7.21
N TYR A 26 -5.33 -14.51 7.34
CA TYR A 26 -6.04 -15.61 6.68
C TYR A 26 -6.51 -15.28 5.25
N LEU A 27 -6.98 -14.06 5.00
CA LEU A 27 -7.56 -13.63 3.72
C LEU A 27 -6.64 -12.73 2.89
N GLY A 28 -5.45 -12.39 3.39
CA GLY A 28 -4.53 -11.47 2.72
C GLY A 28 -4.14 -11.93 1.32
N GLU A 29 -3.89 -13.23 1.12
CA GLU A 29 -3.57 -13.79 -0.21
C GLU A 29 -4.71 -13.52 -1.21
N TRP A 30 -5.95 -13.82 -0.81
CA TRP A 30 -7.13 -13.61 -1.64
C TRP A 30 -7.34 -12.13 -1.95
N LEU A 31 -7.21 -11.28 -0.92
CA LEU A 31 -7.32 -9.82 -1.05
C LEU A 31 -6.28 -9.26 -2.02
N ALA A 32 -5.02 -9.64 -1.88
CA ALA A 32 -3.95 -9.20 -2.77
C ALA A 32 -4.21 -9.61 -4.22
N LYS A 33 -4.55 -10.88 -4.47
CA LYS A 33 -4.87 -11.35 -5.83
C LYS A 33 -6.05 -10.57 -6.44
N GLY A 34 -7.07 -10.26 -5.65
CA GLY A 34 -8.19 -9.43 -6.09
C GLY A 34 -7.78 -8.00 -6.48
N LEU A 35 -6.75 -7.44 -5.82
CA LEU A 35 -6.25 -6.09 -6.08
C LEU A 35 -5.21 -6.02 -7.21
N PHE A 36 -4.61 -7.15 -7.62
CA PHE A 36 -3.56 -7.19 -8.64
C PHE A 36 -3.89 -6.47 -9.95
N PRO A 37 -5.10 -6.58 -10.53
CA PRO A 37 -5.44 -5.85 -11.74
C PRO A 37 -5.34 -4.33 -11.56
N LEU A 38 -5.81 -3.81 -10.42
CA LEU A 38 -5.76 -2.39 -10.10
C LEU A 38 -4.32 -1.92 -9.85
N ILE A 39 -3.55 -2.70 -9.08
CA ILE A 39 -2.13 -2.42 -8.81
C ILE A 39 -1.38 -2.35 -10.14
N LYS A 40 -1.59 -3.33 -11.02
CA LYS A 40 -0.98 -3.38 -12.35
C LYS A 40 -1.33 -2.15 -13.19
N ALA A 41 -2.58 -1.72 -13.19
CA ALA A 41 -3.02 -0.55 -13.93
C ALA A 41 -2.31 0.73 -13.43
N VAL A 42 -2.19 0.91 -12.12
CA VAL A 42 -1.45 2.04 -11.53
C VAL A 42 0.03 1.99 -11.91
N MET A 43 0.65 0.81 -11.84
CA MET A 43 2.06 0.64 -12.21
C MET A 43 2.33 0.99 -13.69
N ILE A 44 1.46 0.58 -14.61
CA ILE A 44 1.58 0.93 -16.04
C ILE A 44 1.50 2.45 -16.22
N SER A 45 0.64 3.12 -15.45
CA SER A 45 0.54 4.59 -15.51
C SER A 45 1.78 5.29 -14.92
N MET A 46 2.44 4.70 -13.92
CA MET A 46 3.61 5.30 -13.26
C MET A 46 4.91 5.06 -14.03
N ALA A 47 5.04 3.90 -14.67
CA ALA A 47 6.22 3.48 -15.41
C ALA A 47 5.79 2.85 -16.74
N PRO A 48 5.45 3.66 -17.76
CA PRO A 48 4.94 3.18 -19.05
C PRO A 48 5.98 2.36 -19.84
N ASP A 49 7.26 2.52 -19.53
CA ASP A 49 8.37 1.79 -20.16
C ASP A 49 8.49 0.34 -19.65
N LEU A 50 7.66 -0.06 -18.68
CA LEU A 50 7.66 -1.37 -18.06
C LEU A 50 6.33 -2.08 -18.27
N SER A 51 6.39 -3.40 -18.49
CA SER A 51 5.23 -4.30 -18.47
C SER A 51 5.23 -5.11 -17.17
N PRO A 52 4.41 -4.73 -16.16
CA PRO A 52 4.38 -5.37 -14.87
C PRO A 52 3.57 -6.67 -14.85
N SER A 53 4.08 -7.65 -14.09
CA SER A 53 3.43 -8.90 -13.72
C SER A 53 3.60 -9.12 -12.22
N LEU A 54 2.50 -9.39 -11.52
CA LEU A 54 2.49 -9.59 -10.08
C LEU A 54 2.16 -11.03 -9.74
N LYS A 55 2.88 -11.60 -8.78
CA LYS A 55 2.62 -12.93 -8.24
C LYS A 55 2.77 -12.90 -6.72
N LEU A 56 2.06 -13.80 -6.05
CA LEU A 56 2.34 -14.11 -4.64
C LEU A 56 3.24 -15.32 -4.59
N VAL A 57 4.34 -15.19 -3.87
CA VAL A 57 5.29 -16.28 -3.61
C VAL A 57 5.44 -16.42 -2.11
N LYS A 58 5.57 -17.64 -1.60
CA LYS A 58 5.84 -17.84 -0.17
C LYS A 58 7.18 -17.19 0.16
N SER A 59 7.22 -16.43 1.25
CA SER A 59 8.44 -15.75 1.66
C SER A 59 9.54 -16.76 2.00
N LEU A 60 10.75 -16.54 1.49
CA LEU A 60 11.92 -17.37 1.80
C LEU A 60 12.29 -17.30 3.29
N GLN A 61 11.91 -16.22 3.97
CA GLN A 61 12.26 -15.95 5.37
C GLN A 61 11.20 -16.46 6.36
N SER A 62 9.95 -16.67 5.92
CA SER A 62 8.85 -17.10 6.78
C SER A 62 7.86 -17.95 6.01
N GLN A 63 7.63 -19.19 6.47
CA GLN A 63 6.63 -20.08 5.87
C GLN A 63 5.18 -19.59 6.06
N LEU A 64 4.98 -18.61 6.95
CA LEU A 64 3.67 -18.05 7.28
C LEU A 64 3.40 -16.70 6.58
N ASP A 65 4.36 -16.17 5.81
CA ASP A 65 4.21 -14.91 5.10
C ASP A 65 4.33 -15.12 3.58
N TYR A 66 3.67 -14.24 2.84
CA TYR A 66 3.78 -14.17 1.40
C TYR A 66 4.52 -12.90 0.99
N SER A 67 5.27 -12.98 -0.07
CA SER A 67 5.86 -11.84 -0.75
C SER A 67 5.06 -11.56 -2.03
N ILE A 68 4.69 -10.30 -2.21
CA ILE A 68 4.20 -9.78 -3.49
C ILE A 68 5.44 -9.55 -4.34
N GLU A 69 5.63 -10.40 -5.35
CA GLU A 69 6.72 -10.28 -6.31
C GLU A 69 6.24 -9.55 -7.55
N LEU A 70 7.03 -8.55 -7.96
CA LEU A 70 6.95 -7.89 -9.24
C LEU A 70 7.99 -8.50 -10.17
N SER A 71 7.54 -8.96 -11.33
CA SER A 71 8.34 -9.12 -12.54
C SER A 71 7.95 -8.02 -13.53
N ALA A 72 8.86 -7.12 -13.86
CA ALA A 72 8.66 -6.03 -14.82
C ALA A 72 9.54 -6.23 -16.05
N TRP A 73 8.94 -6.39 -17.23
CA TRP A 73 9.68 -6.48 -18.49
C TRP A 73 9.92 -5.09 -19.07
N VAL A 74 11.17 -4.81 -19.43
CA VAL A 74 11.56 -3.54 -20.05
C VAL A 74 11.05 -3.50 -21.50
N LEU A 75 10.18 -2.52 -21.81
CA LEU A 75 9.61 -2.34 -23.15
C LEU A 75 10.49 -1.45 -24.03
N GLN A 76 11.11 -0.44 -23.43
CA GLN A 76 12.00 0.51 -24.10
C GLN A 76 13.32 0.65 -23.33
N PRO A 77 14.44 0.99 -23.99
CA PRO A 77 15.72 1.13 -23.31
C PRO A 77 15.64 2.15 -22.15
N ILE A 78 16.02 1.72 -20.95
CA ILE A 78 16.06 2.60 -19.77
C ILE A 78 17.49 3.10 -19.62
N TYR A 79 17.72 4.36 -19.95
CA TYR A 79 19.02 5.00 -19.78
C TYR A 79 19.26 5.33 -18.30
N LEU A 80 20.38 4.84 -17.77
CA LEU A 80 20.82 5.06 -16.39
C LEU A 80 21.82 6.23 -16.33
N ASN A 81 22.72 6.29 -17.30
CA ASN A 81 23.66 7.39 -17.54
C ASN A 81 24.10 7.37 -19.01
N SER A 82 25.06 8.22 -19.40
CA SER A 82 25.56 8.29 -20.78
C SER A 82 26.12 6.97 -21.33
N ASN A 83 26.59 6.07 -20.45
CA ASN A 83 27.35 4.87 -20.82
C ASN A 83 26.59 3.57 -20.50
N HIS A 84 25.51 3.63 -19.73
CA HIS A 84 24.76 2.48 -19.26
C HIS A 84 23.28 2.65 -19.53
N PHE A 85 22.70 1.61 -20.13
CA PHE A 85 21.27 1.49 -20.30
C PHE A 85 20.86 0.03 -20.08
N ILE A 86 19.61 -0.16 -19.68
CA ILE A 86 19.00 -1.47 -19.58
C ILE A 86 18.34 -1.79 -20.92
N PRO A 87 18.73 -2.88 -21.60
CA PRO A 87 18.16 -3.21 -22.90
C PRO A 87 16.69 -3.64 -22.77
N PRO A 88 15.87 -3.43 -23.81
CA PRO A 88 14.54 -4.01 -23.90
C PRO A 88 14.55 -5.52 -23.69
N GLN A 89 13.43 -6.06 -23.23
CA GLN A 89 13.25 -7.48 -22.91
C GLN A 89 14.10 -7.96 -21.73
N THR A 90 14.71 -7.07 -20.96
CA THR A 90 15.25 -7.42 -19.64
C THR A 90 14.11 -7.60 -18.65
N GLU A 91 14.11 -8.70 -17.90
CA GLU A 91 13.21 -8.91 -16.77
C GLU A 91 13.82 -8.32 -15.49
N LEU A 92 13.09 -7.41 -14.85
CA LEU A 92 13.46 -6.78 -13.59
C LEU A 92 12.57 -7.34 -12.48
N LYS A 93 13.14 -7.58 -11.30
CA LYS A 93 12.41 -8.18 -10.18
C LYS A 93 12.52 -7.37 -8.91
N SER A 94 11.40 -7.19 -8.22
CA SER A 94 11.36 -6.65 -6.86
C SER A 94 10.28 -7.35 -6.05
N SER A 95 10.33 -7.23 -4.73
CA SER A 95 9.34 -7.86 -3.85
C SER A 95 9.05 -7.03 -2.60
N ALA A 96 7.85 -7.22 -2.05
CA ALA A 96 7.43 -6.64 -0.78
C ALA A 96 6.63 -7.67 0.04
N HIS A 97 6.83 -7.67 1.36
CA HIS A 97 6.09 -8.54 2.26
C HIS A 97 4.61 -8.17 2.29
N LEU A 98 3.74 -9.17 2.13
CA LEU A 98 2.29 -8.99 2.06
C LEU A 98 1.74 -8.39 3.35
N ILE A 99 2.09 -8.98 4.51
CA ILE A 99 1.58 -8.53 5.81
C ILE A 99 1.95 -7.06 6.06
N HIS A 100 3.22 -6.70 5.80
CA HIS A 100 3.70 -5.33 5.96
C HIS A 100 3.01 -4.34 5.03
N SER A 101 2.65 -4.77 3.82
CA SER A 101 1.91 -3.96 2.85
C SER A 101 0.48 -3.66 3.31
N PHE A 102 -0.11 -4.50 4.17
CA PHE A 102 -1.48 -4.35 4.67
C PHE A 102 -1.61 -3.77 6.08
N VAL A 103 -0.50 -3.48 6.77
CA VAL A 103 -0.53 -2.77 8.07
C VAL A 103 -1.34 -1.45 8.01
N PRO A 104 -1.21 -0.60 6.97
CA PRO A 104 -2.03 0.62 6.87
C PRO A 104 -3.54 0.34 6.91
N LEU A 105 -3.99 -0.77 6.29
CA LEU A 105 -5.41 -1.14 6.24
C LEU A 105 -5.92 -1.57 7.61
N VAL A 106 -5.06 -2.25 8.39
CA VAL A 106 -5.38 -2.58 9.78
C VAL A 106 -5.52 -1.31 10.60
N ILE A 107 -4.60 -0.35 10.49
CA ILE A 107 -4.67 0.94 11.22
C ILE A 107 -5.97 1.68 10.88
N GLU A 108 -6.25 1.85 9.59
CA GLU A 108 -7.46 2.51 9.12
C GLU A 108 -8.72 1.81 9.66
N GLY A 109 -8.81 0.49 9.46
CA GLY A 109 -9.94 -0.31 9.91
C GLY A 109 -10.14 -0.26 11.43
N VAL A 110 -9.07 -0.27 12.23
CA VAL A 110 -9.15 -0.13 13.70
C VAL A 110 -9.78 1.20 14.07
N ILE A 111 -9.32 2.31 13.48
CA ILE A 111 -9.87 3.64 13.75
C ILE A 111 -11.36 3.66 13.42
N LEU A 112 -11.74 3.16 12.24
CA LEU A 112 -13.12 3.17 11.77
C LEU A 112 -14.03 2.28 12.63
N LEU A 113 -13.60 1.06 12.99
CA LEU A 113 -14.38 0.15 13.82
C LEU A 113 -14.49 0.64 15.26
N ALA A 114 -13.40 1.15 15.83
CA ALA A 114 -13.39 1.72 17.18
C ALA A 114 -14.24 2.99 17.28
N TRP A 115 -14.37 3.75 16.17
CA TRP A 115 -15.08 5.02 16.14
C TRP A 115 -16.49 4.93 16.76
N PRO A 116 -16.86 5.85 17.66
CA PRO A 116 -18.19 5.87 18.25
C PRO A 116 -19.21 6.28 17.19
N VAL A 117 -20.29 5.49 17.07
CA VAL A 117 -21.41 5.76 16.15
C VAL A 117 -22.71 5.65 16.94
N GLN A 118 -23.71 6.44 16.57
CA GLN A 118 -25.00 6.48 17.24
C GLN A 118 -26.00 5.48 16.65
N CYS A 119 -25.88 5.14 15.37
CA CYS A 119 -26.77 4.20 14.69
C CYS A 119 -26.02 3.25 13.75
N TRP A 120 -26.66 2.13 13.42
CA TRP A 120 -26.09 1.11 12.54
C TRP A 120 -25.83 1.62 11.11
N GLN A 121 -26.63 2.57 10.62
CA GLN A 121 -26.43 3.18 9.31
C GLN A 121 -25.09 3.94 9.22
N GLN A 122 -24.69 4.65 10.29
CA GLN A 122 -23.38 5.29 10.37
C GLN A 122 -22.25 4.25 10.34
N ARG A 123 -22.43 3.11 11.01
CA ARG A 123 -21.46 2.00 10.97
C ARG A 123 -21.29 1.45 9.57
N LEU A 124 -22.39 1.16 8.87
CA LEU A 124 -22.35 0.64 7.50
C LEU A 124 -21.70 1.62 6.53
N LEU A 125 -22.00 2.92 6.65
CA LEU A 125 -21.38 3.95 5.83
C LEU A 125 -19.86 4.02 6.08
N LEU A 126 -19.40 3.98 7.33
CA LEU A 126 -17.97 3.96 7.65
C LEU A 126 -17.28 2.71 7.10
N ILE A 127 -17.92 1.53 7.16
CA ILE A 127 -17.35 0.30 6.61
C ILE A 127 -17.25 0.42 5.08
N GLY A 128 -18.31 0.87 4.41
CA GLY A 128 -18.31 1.06 2.95
C GLY A 128 -17.25 2.06 2.48
N LEU A 129 -17.16 3.22 3.14
CA LEU A 129 -16.12 4.22 2.86
C LEU A 129 -14.73 3.66 3.17
N GLY A 130 -14.55 2.99 4.31
CA GLY A 130 -13.29 2.37 4.71
C GLY A 130 -12.79 1.32 3.74
N LEU A 131 -13.67 0.50 3.16
CA LEU A 131 -13.28 -0.45 2.12
C LEU A 131 -12.80 0.26 0.85
N LEU A 132 -13.48 1.34 0.44
CA LEU A 132 -13.07 2.14 -0.71
C LEU A 132 -11.70 2.80 -0.48
N THR A 133 -11.52 3.45 0.67
CA THR A 133 -10.27 4.13 0.99
C THR A 133 -9.12 3.16 1.26
N ALA A 134 -9.38 1.98 1.81
CA ALA A 134 -8.40 0.90 1.92
C ALA A 134 -7.81 0.54 0.54
N VAL A 135 -8.66 0.37 -0.48
CA VAL A 135 -8.21 0.12 -1.86
C VAL A 135 -7.33 1.25 -2.36
N LEU A 136 -7.76 2.51 -2.16
CA LEU A 136 -6.99 3.68 -2.57
C LEU A 136 -5.62 3.77 -1.86
N VAL A 137 -5.57 3.45 -0.57
CA VAL A 137 -4.31 3.44 0.20
C VAL A 137 -3.36 2.36 -0.33
N VAL A 138 -3.84 1.15 -0.64
CA VAL A 138 -2.99 0.13 -1.29
C VAL A 138 -2.51 0.61 -2.66
N MET A 139 -3.40 1.17 -3.49
CA MET A 139 -3.02 1.68 -4.82
C MET A 139 -2.02 2.82 -4.75
N ALA A 140 -2.08 3.66 -3.72
CA ALA A 140 -1.14 4.76 -3.54
C ALA A 140 0.23 4.27 -3.05
N THR A 141 0.28 3.20 -2.25
CA THR A 141 1.50 2.80 -1.54
C THR A 141 2.26 1.65 -2.22
N LEU A 142 1.55 0.58 -2.60
CA LEU A 142 2.19 -0.66 -3.02
C LEU A 142 2.85 -0.58 -4.41
N PRO A 143 2.23 0.00 -5.46
CA PRO A 143 2.90 0.26 -6.74
C PRO A 143 4.19 1.05 -6.58
N ALA A 144 4.13 2.13 -5.80
CA ALA A 144 5.29 2.98 -5.53
C ALA A 144 6.38 2.22 -4.80
N GLN A 145 6.02 1.38 -3.82
CA GLN A 145 6.99 0.55 -3.09
C GLN A 145 7.71 -0.45 -4.02
N LEU A 146 6.97 -1.16 -4.88
CA LEU A 146 7.54 -2.18 -5.77
C LEU A 146 8.39 -1.56 -6.89
N LEU A 147 7.90 -0.49 -7.53
CA LEU A 147 8.64 0.23 -8.57
C LEU A 147 9.82 1.02 -8.00
N GLY A 148 9.63 1.66 -6.84
CA GLY A 148 10.66 2.43 -6.16
C GLY A 148 11.86 1.57 -5.78
N LYS A 149 11.65 0.33 -5.35
CA LYS A 149 12.75 -0.63 -5.10
C LYS A 149 13.60 -0.91 -6.34
N LEU A 150 12.99 -1.01 -7.52
CA LEU A 150 13.74 -1.14 -8.78
C LEU A 150 14.50 0.15 -9.11
N GLU A 151 13.82 1.30 -8.96
CA GLU A 151 14.39 2.60 -9.30
C GLU A 151 15.56 2.96 -8.38
N ILE A 152 15.55 2.59 -7.09
CA ILE A 152 16.72 2.77 -6.20
C ILE A 152 17.96 2.10 -6.82
N SER A 153 17.84 0.85 -7.28
CA SER A 153 18.94 0.14 -7.93
C SER A 153 19.41 0.82 -9.21
N PHE A 154 18.52 1.50 -9.92
CA PHE A 154 18.88 2.29 -11.11
C PHE A 154 19.65 3.55 -10.74
N GLN A 155 19.19 4.25 -9.70
CA GLN A 155 19.82 5.48 -9.21
C GLN A 155 21.22 5.22 -8.66
N ASP A 156 21.43 4.09 -7.96
CA ASP A 156 22.74 3.67 -7.47
C ASP A 156 23.77 3.54 -8.61
N ILE A 157 23.34 3.03 -9.77
CA ILE A 157 24.18 2.90 -10.98
C ILE A 157 24.31 4.24 -11.72
N ALA A 158 23.24 5.04 -11.73
CA ALA A 158 23.19 6.33 -12.42
C ALA A 158 24.21 7.32 -11.85
N VAL A 159 24.33 7.40 -10.52
CA VAL A 159 25.20 8.34 -9.79
C VAL A 159 26.69 8.14 -10.09
N ALA A 160 27.09 6.93 -10.51
CA ALA A 160 28.48 6.63 -10.87
C ALA A 160 28.89 7.15 -12.27
N GLY A 161 27.94 7.67 -13.08
CA GLY A 161 28.18 8.07 -14.47
C GLY A 161 28.00 9.57 -14.75
N GLN A 162 28.29 9.97 -16.01
CA GLN A 162 27.96 11.31 -16.50
C GLN A 162 26.49 11.37 -16.95
N ASN A 163 25.83 12.50 -16.68
CA ASN A 163 24.39 12.71 -16.92
C ASN A 163 23.52 11.64 -16.24
N PRO A 164 23.46 11.64 -14.89
CA PRO A 164 22.66 10.66 -14.16
C PRO A 164 21.18 10.80 -14.53
N ARG A 165 20.50 9.65 -14.58
CA ARG A 165 19.05 9.56 -14.74
C ARG A 165 18.33 10.46 -13.71
N PRO A 166 17.34 11.27 -14.13
CA PRO A 166 16.57 12.08 -13.19
C PRO A 166 15.78 11.18 -12.24
N VAL A 167 15.66 11.59 -10.98
CA VAL A 167 14.85 10.89 -9.99
C VAL A 167 13.37 11.07 -10.32
N PRO A 168 12.60 9.98 -10.54
CA PRO A 168 11.18 10.11 -10.81
C PRO A 168 10.39 10.37 -9.53
N LEU A 169 9.29 11.14 -9.64
CA LEU A 169 8.44 11.52 -8.50
C LEU A 169 7.90 10.33 -7.69
N PHE A 170 7.69 9.17 -8.33
CA PHE A 170 7.22 7.98 -7.61
C PHE A 170 8.27 7.44 -6.63
N LEU A 171 9.56 7.70 -6.86
CA LEU A 171 10.62 7.31 -5.93
C LEU A 171 10.56 8.16 -4.68
N ASP A 172 10.40 9.48 -4.82
CA ASP A 172 10.20 10.38 -3.67
C ASP A 172 8.95 9.99 -2.87
N TRP A 173 7.88 9.63 -3.57
CA TRP A 173 6.64 9.15 -2.96
C TRP A 173 6.84 7.83 -2.20
N MET A 174 7.61 6.90 -2.77
CA MET A 174 8.00 5.65 -2.12
C MET A 174 8.79 5.92 -0.85
N VAL A 175 9.78 6.80 -0.89
CA VAL A 175 10.59 7.19 0.28
C VAL A 175 9.71 7.81 1.36
N PHE A 176 8.83 8.74 1.00
CA PHE A 176 7.84 9.29 1.93
C PHE A 176 7.01 8.18 2.60
N CYS A 177 6.53 7.20 1.82
CA CYS A 177 5.75 6.09 2.35
C CYS A 177 6.54 5.23 3.35
N GLU A 178 7.82 4.93 3.07
CA GLU A 178 8.69 4.11 3.93
C GLU A 178 9.07 4.84 5.23
N VAL A 179 9.28 6.16 5.20
CA VAL A 179 9.65 6.97 6.39
C VAL A 179 8.43 7.25 7.30
N GLY A 180 7.25 6.70 6.99
CA GLY A 180 6.06 6.77 7.84
C GLY A 180 4.82 7.29 7.13
N GLY A 181 4.96 7.80 5.89
CA GLY A 181 3.86 8.33 5.10
C GLY A 181 2.71 7.34 4.89
N ARG A 182 3.01 6.04 4.73
CA ARG A 182 1.96 5.00 4.58
C ARG A 182 1.03 4.90 5.79
N TRP A 183 1.54 5.22 6.98
CA TRP A 183 0.77 5.20 8.23
C TRP A 183 -0.09 6.46 8.32
N LEU A 184 0.48 7.60 7.95
CA LEU A 184 -0.24 8.87 7.86
C LEU A 184 -1.41 8.78 6.87
N LEU A 185 -1.20 8.15 5.71
CA LEU A 185 -2.26 7.95 4.71
C LEU A 185 -3.44 7.17 5.26
N ALA A 186 -3.20 6.09 6.01
CA ALA A 186 -4.27 5.33 6.67
C ALA A 186 -5.05 6.16 7.70
N ILE A 187 -4.35 6.98 8.49
CA ILE A 187 -4.97 7.86 9.49
C ILE A 187 -5.82 8.94 8.79
N VAL A 188 -5.28 9.57 7.74
CA VAL A 188 -5.98 10.59 6.95
C VAL A 188 -7.20 10.00 6.26
N ALA A 189 -7.07 8.80 5.66
CA ALA A 189 -8.17 8.06 5.06
C ALA A 189 -9.30 7.81 6.08
N ALA A 190 -8.96 7.27 7.26
CA ALA A 190 -9.93 7.03 8.32
C ALA A 190 -10.62 8.32 8.77
N TRP A 191 -9.85 9.40 8.92
CA TRP A 191 -10.38 10.71 9.29
C TRP A 191 -11.35 11.26 8.24
N LEU A 192 -11.01 11.16 6.95
CA LEU A 192 -11.89 11.57 5.86
C LEU A 192 -13.20 10.77 5.85
N CYS A 193 -13.14 9.45 6.04
CA CYS A 193 -14.32 8.59 6.16
C CYS A 193 -15.25 9.05 7.30
N VAL A 194 -14.66 9.40 8.45
CA VAL A 194 -15.41 9.96 9.60
C VAL A 194 -16.05 11.29 9.25
N GLN A 195 -15.32 12.21 8.60
CA GLN A 195 -15.87 13.51 8.22
C GLN A 195 -17.01 13.38 7.21
N LEU A 196 -16.84 12.53 6.20
CA LEU A 196 -17.88 12.24 5.21
C LEU A 196 -19.11 11.62 5.87
N GLN A 197 -18.94 10.64 6.75
CA GLN A 197 -20.07 10.06 7.50
C GLN A 197 -20.82 11.12 8.32
N ARG A 198 -20.10 12.04 8.97
CA ARG A 198 -20.71 13.14 9.72
C ARG A 198 -21.48 14.10 8.83
N ILE A 199 -21.01 14.36 7.61
CA ILE A 199 -21.70 15.22 6.65
C ILE A 199 -22.99 14.55 6.15
N PHE A 200 -22.94 13.27 5.76
CA PHE A 200 -24.08 12.57 5.17
C PHE A 200 -25.16 12.17 6.18
N LEU A 201 -24.78 11.87 7.42
CA LEU A 201 -25.69 11.35 8.45
C LEU A 201 -25.76 12.26 9.66
N ARG A 202 -25.74 13.58 9.46
CA ARG A 202 -26.02 14.59 10.50
C ARG A 202 -27.35 14.26 11.19
N LYS A 203 -27.25 13.60 12.34
CA LYS A 203 -28.26 13.57 13.39
C LYS A 203 -27.58 14.12 14.64
#